data_AF-A0A3G9JYN3-F1
#
_entry.id   AF-A0A3G9JYN3-F1
#
_cell.length_a   1.000
_cell.length_b   1.000
_cell.length_c   1.000
_cell.angle_alpha   90.00
_cell.angle_beta   90.00
_cell.angle_gamma   90.00
#
_symmetry.space_group_name_H-M   'P 1'
#
loop_
_entity.id
_entity.type
_entity.pdbx_description
1 polymer ?
#
loop_
_entity_poly.entity_id
_entity_poly.type
_entity_poly.pdbx_seq_one_letter_code
_entity_poly.pdbx_strand_id
1 'polypeptide(L)'
;MPFYIRVPSLITPVHCITITEEPDFVAKKRTYTKRLAENILEQLKEGDILNVSRRNNVTEEEIQRMVEDIAEEITEPDLSKLKRLGIDEIALVKGQKNYCAVLVNLDTGKLIAILEKRTQEELRETLTGWGKEVLEQIEEVSIDLWLPYKNLVKELMPSAEVVADRFHVMKQINQELDEQRRAEKRAVEAQKNKKQKAEKEAKLEVLKRSKYSLLKNEEDLTEPQKIKLEAIKEKLVLRYLVWFDMGA
;
A
#
# COMPACT_ATOMS: atom_id res chain seq x y z
N MET A 1 -30.15 -1.89 -30.14
CA MET A 1 -31.05 -3.04 -30.38
C MET A 1 -30.53 -4.20 -29.55
N PRO A 2 -31.35 -4.84 -28.70
CA PRO A 2 -30.93 -6.08 -28.05
C PRO A 2 -30.71 -7.17 -29.12
N PHE A 3 -29.59 -7.88 -29.02
CA PHE A 3 -29.30 -9.04 -29.86
C PHE A 3 -29.60 -10.29 -29.02
N TYR A 4 -30.48 -11.15 -29.53
CA TYR A 4 -30.88 -12.38 -28.83
C TYR A 4 -30.19 -13.56 -29.49
N ILE A 5 -29.42 -14.31 -28.71
CA ILE A 5 -28.85 -15.59 -29.13
C ILE A 5 -29.69 -16.70 -28.53
N ARG A 6 -30.22 -17.58 -29.39
CA ARG A 6 -30.91 -18.79 -28.94
C ARG A 6 -29.87 -19.88 -28.70
N VAL A 7 -29.65 -20.24 -27.44
CA VAL A 7 -28.79 -21.36 -27.07
C VAL A 7 -29.57 -22.66 -27.28
N PRO A 8 -29.07 -23.61 -28.11
CA PRO A 8 -29.79 -24.85 -28.37
C PRO A 8 -29.86 -25.74 -27.13
N SER A 9 -30.99 -26.44 -26.98
CA SER A 9 -31.21 -27.42 -25.92
C SER A 9 -31.69 -28.75 -26.52
N LEU A 10 -31.00 -29.84 -26.22
CA LEU A 10 -31.33 -31.19 -26.66
C LEU A 10 -32.07 -31.94 -25.54
N ILE A 11 -33.19 -32.57 -25.85
CA ILE A 11 -33.91 -33.44 -24.92
C ILE A 11 -33.59 -34.88 -25.27
N THR A 12 -33.05 -35.65 -24.32
CA THR A 12 -32.73 -37.06 -24.55
C THR A 12 -34.01 -37.93 -24.41
N PRO A 13 -34.37 -38.77 -25.40
CA PRO A 13 -35.64 -39.51 -25.40
C PRO A 13 -35.77 -40.56 -24.29
N VAL A 14 -34.65 -41.00 -23.73
CA VAL A 14 -34.58 -42.18 -22.85
C VAL A 14 -34.69 -41.80 -21.37
N HIS A 15 -34.37 -40.55 -21.01
CA HIS A 15 -34.31 -40.10 -19.61
C HIS A 15 -34.95 -38.72 -19.34
N CYS A 16 -35.55 -38.07 -20.34
CA CYS A 16 -36.11 -36.71 -20.23
C CYS A 16 -35.10 -35.67 -19.67
N ILE A 17 -33.81 -35.82 -19.99
CA ILE A 17 -32.77 -34.88 -19.59
C ILE A 17 -32.60 -33.83 -20.68
N THR A 18 -32.69 -32.54 -20.30
CA THR A 18 -32.39 -31.40 -21.16
C THR A 18 -30.91 -31.04 -21.04
N ILE A 19 -30.18 -31.09 -22.15
CA ILE A 19 -28.79 -30.65 -22.28
C ILE A 19 -28.80 -29.31 -23.00
N THR A 20 -28.45 -28.24 -22.31
CA THR A 20 -28.29 -26.90 -22.91
C THR A 20 -26.81 -26.67 -23.21
N GLU A 21 -26.50 -26.14 -24.39
CA GLU A 21 -25.13 -25.76 -24.73
C GLU A 21 -24.62 -24.66 -23.79
N GLU A 22 -23.36 -24.72 -23.39
CA GLU A 22 -22.74 -23.73 -22.49
C GLU A 22 -21.65 -22.98 -23.26
N PRO A 23 -21.99 -21.82 -23.86
CA PRO A 23 -21.00 -21.03 -24.58
C PRO A 23 -19.89 -20.55 -23.64
N ASP A 24 -18.64 -20.71 -24.07
CA ASP A 24 -17.45 -20.34 -23.29
C ASP A 24 -17.33 -18.83 -23.01
N PHE A 25 -17.88 -18.01 -23.92
CA PHE A 25 -17.80 -16.54 -23.89
C PHE A 25 -18.85 -15.84 -23.01
N VAL A 26 -19.85 -16.54 -22.46
CA VAL A 26 -20.89 -15.99 -21.56
C VAL A 26 -21.10 -16.92 -20.37
N ALA A 27 -21.02 -16.37 -19.16
CA ALA A 27 -21.30 -17.13 -17.93
C ALA A 27 -22.80 -17.46 -17.78
N LYS A 28 -23.12 -18.55 -17.08
CA LYS A 28 -24.49 -18.98 -16.84
C LYS A 28 -25.33 -17.84 -16.25
N LYS A 29 -26.54 -17.67 -16.77
CA LYS A 29 -27.52 -16.65 -16.33
C LYS A 29 -27.07 -15.20 -16.50
N ARG A 30 -25.96 -14.92 -17.20
CA ARG A 30 -25.51 -13.55 -17.50
C ARG A 30 -25.97 -13.11 -18.89
N THR A 31 -26.20 -11.81 -19.04
CA THR A 31 -26.62 -11.16 -20.28
C THR A 31 -25.47 -10.43 -20.98
N TYR A 32 -24.26 -10.47 -20.41
CA TYR A 32 -23.04 -9.89 -20.94
C TYR A 32 -21.97 -10.95 -21.21
N THR A 33 -21.06 -10.64 -22.14
CA THR A 33 -19.92 -11.50 -22.48
C THR A 33 -18.76 -11.28 -21.51
N LYS A 34 -17.95 -12.31 -21.25
CA LYS A 34 -16.70 -12.21 -20.47
C LYS A 34 -15.78 -11.10 -20.99
N ARG A 35 -15.63 -11.03 -22.32
CA ARG A 35 -14.86 -9.98 -23.02
C ARG A 35 -15.34 -8.56 -22.69
N LEU A 36 -16.64 -8.36 -22.46
CA LEU A 36 -17.17 -7.05 -22.08
C LEU A 36 -16.80 -6.74 -20.63
N ALA A 37 -16.98 -7.70 -19.72
CA ALA A 37 -16.62 -7.55 -18.31
C ALA A 37 -15.12 -7.21 -18.15
N GLU A 38 -14.23 -7.91 -18.85
CA GLU A 38 -12.79 -7.64 -18.86
C GLU A 38 -12.48 -6.23 -19.38
N ASN A 39 -13.15 -5.80 -20.45
CA ASN A 39 -12.95 -4.46 -21.00
C ASN A 39 -13.45 -3.36 -20.06
N ILE A 40 -14.58 -3.57 -19.39
CA ILE A 40 -15.10 -2.66 -18.35
C ILE A 40 -14.10 -2.56 -17.20
N LEU A 41 -13.57 -3.68 -16.73
CA LEU A 41 -12.58 -3.72 -15.66
C LEU A 41 -11.32 -2.90 -16.02
N GLU A 42 -10.83 -3.01 -17.26
CA GLU A 42 -9.69 -2.21 -17.71
C GLU A 42 -10.01 -0.70 -17.72
N GLN A 43 -11.20 -0.31 -18.16
CA GLN A 43 -11.64 1.08 -18.12
C GLN A 43 -11.77 1.64 -16.69
N LEU A 44 -12.15 0.80 -15.72
CA LEU A 44 -12.27 1.18 -14.31
C LEU A 44 -10.91 1.43 -13.63
N LYS A 45 -9.82 0.84 -14.13
CA LYS A 45 -8.48 1.12 -13.58
C LYS A 45 -8.06 2.58 -13.77
N GLU A 46 -8.60 3.23 -14.81
CA GLU A 46 -8.25 4.61 -15.20
C GLU A 46 -9.42 5.59 -15.06
N GLY A 47 -10.58 5.15 -14.56
CA GLY A 47 -11.80 5.95 -14.54
C GLY A 47 -12.78 5.58 -13.44
N ASP A 48 -13.82 6.40 -13.28
CA ASP A 48 -14.91 6.17 -12.33
C ASP A 48 -16.07 5.37 -12.93
N ILE A 49 -16.80 4.68 -12.07
CA ILE A 49 -17.94 3.81 -12.42
C ILE A 49 -18.98 4.57 -13.25
N LEU A 50 -19.33 5.80 -12.88
CA LEU A 50 -20.36 6.59 -13.57
C LEU A 50 -19.95 6.90 -15.02
N ASN A 51 -18.70 7.31 -15.24
CA ASN A 51 -18.21 7.58 -16.59
C ASN A 51 -18.10 6.31 -17.43
N VAL A 52 -17.63 5.20 -16.85
CA VAL A 52 -17.56 3.90 -17.54
C VAL A 52 -18.96 3.39 -17.89
N SER A 53 -19.92 3.49 -16.98
CA SER A 53 -21.34 3.18 -17.21
C SER A 53 -21.89 3.94 -18.42
N ARG A 54 -21.69 5.26 -18.47
CA ARG A 54 -22.17 6.10 -19.58
C ARG A 54 -21.52 5.78 -20.91
N ARG A 55 -20.20 5.52 -20.93
CA ARG A 55 -19.46 5.18 -22.17
C ARG A 55 -19.90 3.87 -22.78
N ASN A 56 -20.23 2.89 -21.94
CA ASN A 56 -20.55 1.53 -22.37
C ASN A 56 -22.05 1.23 -22.40
N ASN A 57 -22.89 2.18 -21.97
CA ASN A 57 -24.34 2.05 -21.89
C ASN A 57 -24.78 0.82 -21.06
N VAL A 58 -24.17 0.67 -19.88
CA VAL A 58 -24.46 -0.36 -18.87
C VAL A 58 -24.77 0.32 -17.54
N THR A 59 -25.56 -0.29 -16.67
CA THR A 59 -25.85 0.29 -15.35
C THR A 59 -24.70 0.09 -14.37
N GLU A 60 -24.64 0.88 -13.29
CA GLU A 60 -23.62 0.72 -12.26
C GLU A 60 -23.73 -0.65 -11.57
N GLU A 61 -24.95 -1.17 -11.40
CA GLU A 61 -25.19 -2.51 -10.85
C GLU A 61 -24.73 -3.62 -11.81
N GLU A 62 -24.83 -3.41 -13.12
CA GLU A 62 -24.27 -4.34 -14.11
C GLU A 62 -22.74 -4.35 -14.04
N ILE A 63 -22.12 -3.19 -13.92
CA ILE A 63 -20.67 -3.08 -13.72
C ILE A 63 -20.24 -3.79 -12.44
N GLN A 64 -20.94 -3.56 -11.32
CA GLN A 64 -20.63 -4.22 -10.06
C GLN A 64 -20.69 -5.74 -10.20
N ARG A 65 -21.75 -6.27 -10.81
CA ARG A 65 -21.88 -7.71 -11.09
C ARG A 65 -20.76 -8.24 -11.99
N MET A 66 -20.32 -7.47 -12.98
CA MET A 66 -19.19 -7.87 -13.84
C MET A 66 -17.88 -7.96 -13.03
N VAL A 67 -17.65 -7.03 -12.11
CA VAL A 67 -16.48 -7.04 -11.23
C VAL A 67 -16.53 -8.22 -10.26
N GLU A 68 -17.68 -8.48 -9.65
CA GLU A 68 -17.89 -9.63 -8.76
C GLU A 68 -17.64 -10.96 -9.49
N ASP A 69 -18.16 -11.13 -10.71
CA ASP A 69 -17.93 -12.34 -11.51
C ASP A 69 -16.44 -12.56 -11.82
N ILE A 70 -15.72 -11.49 -12.18
CA ILE A 70 -14.27 -11.59 -12.41
C ILE A 70 -13.54 -11.90 -11.10
N ALA A 71 -13.96 -11.31 -9.99
CA ALA A 71 -13.35 -11.55 -8.68
C ALA A 71 -13.53 -13.01 -8.23
N GLU A 72 -14.66 -13.65 -8.54
CA GLU A 72 -14.89 -15.09 -8.29
C GLU A 72 -13.94 -15.99 -9.10
N GLU A 73 -13.46 -15.53 -10.26
CA GLU A 73 -12.47 -16.25 -11.08
C GLU A 73 -11.02 -16.07 -10.56
N ILE A 74 -10.78 -15.09 -9.68
CA ILE A 74 -9.45 -14.89 -9.07
C ILE A 74 -9.18 -16.03 -8.09
N THR A 75 -8.22 -16.87 -8.42
CA THR A 75 -7.76 -17.96 -7.55
C THR A 75 -7.10 -17.42 -6.29
N GLU A 76 -7.27 -18.14 -5.18
CA GLU A 76 -6.53 -17.87 -3.95
C GLU A 76 -5.01 -17.82 -4.22
N PRO A 77 -4.28 -16.92 -3.54
CA PRO A 77 -2.85 -16.83 -3.70
C PRO A 77 -2.16 -18.13 -3.27
N ASP A 78 -1.19 -18.60 -4.06
CA ASP A 78 -0.35 -19.73 -3.67
C ASP A 78 0.62 -19.31 -2.55
N LEU A 79 0.37 -19.81 -1.35
CA LEU A 79 1.16 -19.54 -0.15
C LEU A 79 2.29 -20.56 0.07
N SER A 80 2.39 -21.60 -0.76
CA SER A 80 3.34 -22.71 -0.55
C SER A 80 4.82 -22.32 -0.61
N LYS A 81 5.12 -21.11 -1.12
CA LYS A 81 6.48 -20.57 -1.23
C LYS A 81 6.64 -19.20 -0.56
N LEU A 82 5.72 -18.85 0.34
CA LEU A 82 5.76 -17.57 1.03
C LEU A 82 6.86 -17.57 2.09
N LYS A 83 7.97 -16.90 1.81
CA LYS A 83 9.08 -16.73 2.76
C LYS A 83 9.09 -15.37 3.44
N ARG A 84 8.74 -14.31 2.70
CA ARG A 84 8.77 -12.93 3.18
C ARG A 84 7.40 -12.28 3.07
N LEU A 85 6.81 -11.94 4.21
CA LEU A 85 5.47 -11.37 4.32
C LEU A 85 5.54 -9.87 4.66
N GLY A 86 4.79 -9.04 3.95
CA GLY A 86 4.57 -7.64 4.29
C GLY A 86 3.18 -7.45 4.86
N ILE A 87 3.06 -6.72 5.97
CA ILE A 87 1.79 -6.32 6.57
C ILE A 87 1.78 -4.81 6.69
N ASP A 88 0.93 -4.15 5.92
CA ASP A 88 0.79 -2.69 5.88
C ASP A 88 -0.66 -2.26 6.11
N GLU A 89 -0.90 -0.97 6.31
CA GLU A 89 -2.22 -0.36 6.48
C GLU A 89 -2.53 0.65 5.38
N ILE A 90 -3.73 0.56 4.79
CA ILE A 90 -4.23 1.56 3.85
C ILE A 90 -5.48 2.23 4.43
N ALA A 91 -5.50 3.57 4.40
CA ALA A 91 -6.68 4.33 4.75
C ALA A 91 -7.69 4.30 3.59
N LEU A 92 -8.84 3.63 3.79
CA LEU A 92 -9.90 3.53 2.78
C LEU A 92 -10.51 4.90 2.44
N VAL A 93 -10.66 5.77 3.44
CA VAL A 93 -11.15 7.14 3.27
C VAL A 93 -10.22 8.10 3.97
N LYS A 94 -9.67 9.04 3.20
CA LYS A 94 -8.75 10.08 3.70
C LYS A 94 -9.43 10.87 4.84
N GLY A 95 -8.90 10.73 6.05
CA GLY A 95 -9.34 11.48 7.23
C GLY A 95 -10.35 10.79 8.15
N GLN A 96 -10.89 9.62 7.79
CA GLN A 96 -11.92 8.93 8.61
C GLN A 96 -11.39 7.80 9.51
N LYS A 97 -10.07 7.58 9.61
CA LYS A 97 -9.43 6.54 10.45
C LYS A 97 -9.95 5.10 10.18
N ASN A 98 -10.58 4.86 9.04
CA ASN A 98 -10.92 3.51 8.58
C ASN A 98 -9.73 2.96 7.81
N TYR A 99 -9.01 2.03 8.45
CA TYR A 99 -7.81 1.40 7.90
C TYR A 99 -8.10 -0.07 7.63
N CYS A 100 -7.78 -0.52 6.42
CA CYS A 100 -7.68 -1.92 6.06
C CYS A 100 -6.23 -2.39 6.22
N ALA A 101 -6.03 -3.67 6.54
CA ALA A 101 -4.70 -4.27 6.51
C ALA A 101 -4.45 -4.92 5.14
N VAL A 102 -3.24 -4.79 4.63
CA VAL A 102 -2.83 -5.33 3.34
C VAL A 102 -1.67 -6.27 3.57
N LEU A 103 -1.85 -7.52 3.12
CA LEU A 103 -0.85 -8.57 3.21
C LEU A 103 -0.27 -8.79 1.82
N VAL A 104 1.05 -8.73 1.71
CA VAL A 104 1.78 -8.84 0.44
C VAL A 104 2.91 -9.84 0.54
N ASN A 105 3.18 -10.56 -0.55
CA ASN A 105 4.37 -11.37 -0.67
C ASN A 105 5.52 -10.44 -1.10
N LEU A 106 6.52 -10.24 -0.23
CA LEU A 106 7.61 -9.29 -0.47
C LEU A 106 8.58 -9.72 -1.56
N ASP A 107 8.68 -11.02 -1.85
CA ASP A 107 9.53 -11.55 -2.92
C ASP A 107 8.95 -11.31 -4.31
N THR A 108 7.62 -11.40 -4.44
CA THR A 108 6.92 -11.29 -5.73
C THR A 108 6.23 -9.94 -5.93
N GLY A 109 6.06 -9.16 -4.87
CA GLY A 109 5.26 -7.93 -4.87
C GLY A 109 3.76 -8.17 -5.06
N LYS A 110 3.29 -9.42 -4.95
CA LYS A 110 1.88 -9.76 -5.17
C LYS A 110 1.06 -9.58 -3.89
N LEU A 111 -0.16 -9.11 -4.07
CA LEU A 111 -1.18 -9.06 -3.03
C LEU A 111 -1.56 -10.48 -2.61
N ILE A 112 -1.60 -10.70 -1.30
CA ILE A 112 -2.09 -11.94 -0.69
C ILE A 112 -3.53 -11.73 -0.21
N ALA A 113 -3.76 -10.71 0.63
CA ALA A 113 -5.07 -10.46 1.21
C ALA A 113 -5.25 -8.97 1.54
N ILE A 114 -6.51 -8.53 1.54
CA ILE A 114 -6.93 -7.24 2.11
C ILE A 114 -7.95 -7.56 3.20
N LEU A 115 -7.67 -7.11 4.41
CA LEU A 115 -8.57 -7.27 5.57
C LEU A 115 -9.36 -5.99 5.76
N GLU A 116 -10.66 -6.10 6.01
CA GLU A 116 -11.54 -4.95 6.18
C GLU A 116 -11.09 -4.07 7.34
N LYS A 117 -10.56 -4.70 8.41
CA LYS A 117 -10.01 -3.99 9.56
C LYS A 117 -8.58 -4.42 9.83
N ARG A 118 -7.85 -3.46 10.39
CA ARG A 118 -6.48 -3.64 10.90
C ARG A 118 -6.39 -4.23 12.32
N THR A 119 -7.46 -4.83 12.84
CA THR A 119 -7.45 -5.28 14.23
C THR A 119 -6.59 -6.54 14.38
N GLN A 120 -6.04 -6.75 15.59
CA GLN A 120 -5.20 -7.92 15.86
C GLN A 120 -6.00 -9.22 15.73
N GLU A 121 -7.30 -9.18 16.04
CA GLU A 121 -8.21 -10.32 15.94
C GLU A 121 -8.39 -10.77 14.48
N GLU A 122 -8.65 -9.84 13.56
CA GLU A 122 -8.91 -10.16 12.15
C GLU A 122 -7.63 -10.67 11.45
N LEU A 123 -6.50 -10.07 11.78
CA LEU A 123 -5.20 -10.53 11.29
C LEU A 123 -4.85 -11.91 11.86
N ARG A 124 -5.13 -12.17 13.14
CA ARG A 124 -4.93 -13.48 13.75
C ARG A 124 -5.77 -14.54 13.06
N GLU A 125 -7.07 -14.30 12.91
CA GLU A 125 -8.00 -15.24 12.27
C GLU A 125 -7.50 -15.61 10.87
N THR A 126 -7.18 -14.61 10.06
CA THR A 126 -6.63 -14.79 8.70
C THR A 126 -5.35 -15.63 8.70
N LEU A 127 -4.34 -15.23 9.49
CA LEU A 127 -3.04 -15.90 9.52
C LEU A 127 -3.16 -17.34 10.03
N THR A 128 -3.99 -17.58 11.04
CA THR A 128 -4.23 -18.95 11.54
C THR A 128 -4.93 -19.83 10.49
N GLY A 129 -5.76 -19.24 9.63
CA GLY A 129 -6.41 -19.93 8.51
C GLY A 129 -5.44 -20.44 7.45
N TRP A 130 -4.26 -19.84 7.29
CA TRP A 130 -3.23 -20.30 6.35
C TRP A 130 -2.58 -21.63 6.74
N GLY A 131 -2.78 -22.05 7.99
CA GLY A 131 -2.23 -23.28 8.52
C GLY A 131 -0.79 -23.12 9.00
N LYS A 132 -0.43 -23.99 9.94
CA LYS A 132 0.84 -23.92 10.66
C LYS A 132 2.06 -24.10 9.74
N GLU A 133 1.95 -24.97 8.74
CA GLU A 133 3.04 -25.22 7.77
C GLU A 133 3.43 -23.95 7.01
N VAL A 134 2.44 -23.14 6.60
CA VAL A 134 2.67 -21.87 5.92
C VAL A 134 3.28 -20.83 6.86
N LEU A 135 2.89 -20.81 8.14
CA LEU A 135 3.44 -19.85 9.10
C LEU A 135 4.88 -20.20 9.50
N GLU A 136 5.22 -21.48 9.61
CA GLU A 136 6.56 -21.93 10.02
C GLU A 136 7.64 -21.73 8.95
N GLN A 137 7.28 -21.69 7.67
CA GLN A 137 8.23 -21.43 6.58
C GLN A 137 8.55 -19.94 6.37
N ILE A 138 7.77 -19.03 6.98
CA ILE A 138 8.00 -17.60 6.84
C ILE A 138 9.27 -17.25 7.62
N GLU A 139 10.24 -16.68 6.89
CA GLU A 139 11.56 -16.31 7.40
C GLU A 139 11.58 -14.84 7.85
N GLU A 140 10.79 -13.98 7.21
CA GLU A 140 10.78 -12.53 7.47
C GLU A 140 9.35 -11.98 7.41
N VAL A 141 9.02 -11.08 8.34
CA VAL A 141 7.80 -10.27 8.27
C VAL A 141 8.14 -8.79 8.41
N SER A 142 7.90 -8.03 7.34
CA SER A 142 7.96 -6.56 7.37
C SER A 142 6.62 -6.02 7.86
N ILE A 143 6.66 -5.22 8.93
CA ILE A 143 5.47 -4.59 9.52
C ILE A 143 5.68 -3.09 9.72
N ASP A 144 4.58 -2.33 9.73
CA ASP A 144 4.60 -0.98 10.31
C ASP A 144 5.03 -1.04 11.79
N LEU A 145 5.47 0.09 12.34
CA LEU A 145 5.99 0.26 13.70
C LEU A 145 4.93 0.06 14.82
N TRP A 146 3.79 -0.56 14.49
CA TRP A 146 2.70 -0.81 15.42
C TRP A 146 2.96 -2.06 16.28
N LEU A 147 3.09 -1.83 17.60
CA LEU A 147 3.47 -2.87 18.57
C LEU A 147 2.54 -4.12 18.60
N PRO A 148 1.20 -4.00 18.44
CA PRO A 148 0.31 -5.15 18.38
C PRO A 148 0.63 -6.14 17.25
N TYR A 149 1.01 -5.66 16.06
CA TYR A 149 1.44 -6.54 14.96
C TYR A 149 2.72 -7.27 15.31
N LYS A 150 3.71 -6.58 15.89
CA LYS A 150 4.94 -7.21 16.34
C LYS A 150 4.68 -8.35 17.33
N ASN A 151 3.78 -8.15 18.28
CA ASN A 151 3.43 -9.16 19.27
C ASN A 151 2.72 -10.35 18.61
N LEU A 152 1.77 -10.07 17.71
CA LEU A 152 1.05 -11.12 16.98
C LEU A 152 1.98 -11.97 16.12
N VAL A 153 2.88 -11.33 15.36
CA VAL A 153 3.83 -12.04 14.49
C VAL A 153 4.75 -12.92 15.33
N LYS A 154 5.29 -12.41 16.45
CA LYS A 154 6.12 -13.22 17.35
C LYS A 154 5.40 -14.42 17.95
N GLU A 155 4.10 -14.31 18.15
CA GLU A 155 3.26 -15.39 18.68
C GLU A 155 2.97 -16.45 17.61
N LEU A 156 2.59 -16.04 16.39
CA LEU A 156 2.17 -16.95 15.32
C LEU A 156 3.34 -17.51 14.49
N MET A 157 4.41 -16.73 14.34
CA MET A 157 5.57 -17.01 13.48
C MET A 157 6.86 -16.77 14.29
N PRO A 158 7.13 -17.56 15.35
CA PRO A 158 8.26 -17.34 16.25
C PRO A 158 9.63 -17.48 15.58
N SER A 159 9.70 -18.20 14.46
CA SER A 159 10.92 -18.38 13.65
C SER A 159 11.21 -17.19 12.73
N ALA A 160 10.22 -16.33 12.48
CA ALA A 160 10.37 -15.24 11.53
C ALA A 160 11.04 -14.02 12.17
N GLU A 161 11.91 -13.36 11.40
CA GLU A 161 12.47 -12.07 11.77
C GLU A 161 11.44 -10.96 11.52
N VAL A 162 11.17 -10.17 12.56
CA VAL A 162 10.27 -9.01 12.43
C VAL A 162 11.09 -7.77 12.03
N VAL A 163 10.90 -7.34 10.79
CA VAL A 163 11.59 -6.19 10.19
C VAL A 163 10.66 -4.98 10.22
N ALA A 164 11.22 -3.82 10.54
CA ALA A 164 10.49 -2.56 10.47
C ALA A 164 10.38 -2.09 9.02
N ASP A 165 9.18 -1.72 8.60
CA ASP A 165 8.96 -1.18 7.27
C ASP A 165 9.82 0.07 7.02
N ARG A 166 10.66 0.00 5.99
CA ARG A 166 11.63 1.07 5.66
C ARG A 166 10.94 2.38 5.33
N PHE A 167 9.79 2.37 4.67
CA PHE A 167 9.08 3.59 4.31
C PHE A 167 8.56 4.31 5.56
N HIS A 168 7.99 3.57 6.51
CA HIS A 168 7.49 4.11 7.76
C HIS A 168 8.61 4.66 8.64
N VAL A 169 9.72 3.91 8.76
CA VAL A 169 10.92 4.36 9.47
C VAL A 169 11.46 5.67 8.87
N MET A 170 11.67 5.70 7.54
CA MET A 170 12.20 6.89 6.87
C MET A 170 11.25 8.08 6.96
N LYS A 171 9.94 7.85 6.87
CA LYS A 171 8.92 8.89 7.06
C LYS A 171 9.00 9.49 8.46
N GLN A 172 9.15 8.69 9.50
CA GLN A 172 9.25 9.17 10.89
C GLN A 172 10.55 9.95 11.12
N ILE A 173 11.69 9.44 10.66
CA ILE A 173 12.98 10.15 10.73
C ILE A 173 12.89 11.50 10.03
N ASN A 174 12.33 11.52 8.82
CA ASN A 174 12.16 12.74 8.03
C ASN A 174 11.23 13.77 8.70
N GLN A 175 10.19 13.30 9.38
CA GLN A 175 9.28 14.16 10.15
C GLN A 175 10.02 14.78 11.34
N GLU A 176 10.70 13.98 12.16
CA GLU A 176 11.46 14.45 13.32
C GLU A 176 12.54 15.46 12.90
N LEU A 177 13.25 15.18 11.81
CA LEU A 177 14.28 16.09 11.30
C LEU A 177 13.69 17.44 10.85
N ASP A 178 12.53 17.45 10.18
CA ASP A 178 11.85 18.71 9.83
C ASP A 178 11.30 19.44 11.06
N GLU A 179 10.84 18.71 12.08
CA GLU A 179 10.39 19.29 13.35
C GLU A 179 11.52 19.95 14.12
N GLN A 180 12.67 19.29 14.26
CA GLN A 180 13.88 19.85 14.87
C GLN A 180 14.36 21.08 14.09
N ARG A 181 14.41 21.01 12.75
CA ARG A 181 14.74 22.17 11.90
C ARG A 181 13.80 23.36 12.17
N ARG A 182 12.50 23.12 12.34
CA ARG A 182 11.51 24.17 12.67
C ARG A 182 11.67 24.69 14.09
N ALA A 183 11.96 23.81 15.06
CA ALA A 183 12.20 24.19 16.45
C ALA A 183 13.43 25.12 16.56
N GLU A 184 14.53 24.73 15.91
CA GLU A 184 15.76 25.50 15.89
C GLU A 184 15.58 26.86 15.22
N LYS A 185 14.84 26.90 14.10
CA LYS A 185 14.47 28.18 13.45
C LYS A 185 13.70 29.10 14.40
N ARG A 186 12.69 28.56 15.11
CA ARG A 186 11.90 29.33 16.09
C ARG A 186 12.76 29.81 17.26
N ALA A 187 13.68 28.99 17.75
CA ALA A 187 14.59 29.35 18.84
C ALA A 187 15.49 30.52 18.45
N VAL A 188 16.07 30.48 17.24
CA VAL A 188 16.89 31.57 16.68
C VAL A 188 16.05 32.84 16.50
N GLU A 189 14.82 32.75 15.98
CA GLU A 189 13.91 33.90 15.82
C GLU A 189 13.56 34.56 17.17
N ALA A 190 13.36 33.77 18.23
CA ALA A 190 12.99 34.24 19.56
C ALA A 190 14.12 34.99 20.31
N GLN A 191 15.38 34.84 19.89
CA GLN A 191 16.50 35.56 20.51
C GLN A 191 16.36 37.09 20.32
N LYS A 192 16.30 37.82 21.43
CA LYS A 192 16.15 39.29 21.47
C LYS A 192 17.48 40.07 21.57
N ASN A 193 18.62 39.37 21.65
CA ASN A 193 19.90 40.00 21.92
C ASN A 193 20.45 40.74 20.69
N LYS A 194 20.44 42.07 20.71
CA LYS A 194 20.89 42.93 19.59
C LYS A 194 22.38 42.78 19.26
N LYS A 195 23.21 42.35 20.21
CA LYS A 195 24.66 42.15 19.99
C LYS A 195 24.99 40.97 19.07
N GLN A 196 24.09 40.00 18.87
CA GLN A 196 24.31 38.80 18.06
C GLN A 196 23.51 38.80 16.75
N LYS A 197 23.11 40.00 16.27
CA LYS A 197 22.24 40.14 15.09
C LYS A 197 22.82 39.44 13.84
N ALA A 198 24.10 39.62 13.55
CA ALA A 198 24.75 39.03 12.38
C ALA A 198 24.83 37.49 12.46
N GLU A 199 25.12 36.94 13.64
CA GLU A 199 25.18 35.49 13.86
C GLU A 199 23.78 34.85 13.74
N LYS A 200 22.75 35.53 14.25
CA LYS A 200 21.35 35.15 14.10
C LYS A 200 20.92 35.11 12.64
N GLU A 201 21.23 36.15 11.87
CA GLU A 201 20.91 36.21 10.43
C GLU A 201 21.62 35.09 9.66
N ALA A 202 22.90 34.83 9.96
CA ALA A 202 23.65 33.74 9.34
C ALA A 202 23.03 32.35 9.64
N LYS A 203 22.58 32.09 10.88
CA LYS A 203 21.89 30.84 11.26
C LYS A 203 20.53 30.70 10.54
N LEU A 204 19.77 31.79 10.42
CA LEU A 204 18.49 31.77 9.70
C LEU A 204 18.65 31.53 8.21
N GLU A 205 19.67 32.10 7.56
CA GLU A 205 19.94 31.86 6.14
C GLU A 205 20.29 30.40 5.84
N VAL A 206 21.05 29.76 6.74
CA VAL A 206 21.38 28.34 6.64
C VAL A 206 20.13 27.46 6.79
N LEU A 207 19.23 27.80 7.72
CA LEU A 207 17.97 27.06 7.97
C LEU A 207 16.85 27.34 6.96
N LYS A 208 16.90 28.47 6.23
CA LYS A 208 15.93 28.79 5.19
C LYS A 208 16.09 27.82 4.03
N ARG A 209 15.00 27.23 3.53
CA ARG A 209 15.03 26.32 2.36
C ARG A 209 16.04 25.15 2.50
N SER A 210 16.37 24.73 3.73
CA SER A 210 17.27 23.59 3.98
C SER A 210 16.58 22.24 4.06
N LYS A 211 15.24 22.19 4.02
CA LYS A 211 14.46 20.96 4.15
C LYS A 211 14.98 19.85 3.23
N TYR A 212 15.07 20.10 1.93
CA TYR A 212 15.52 19.08 0.98
C TYR A 212 17.03 18.82 1.00
N SER A 213 17.83 19.72 1.59
CA SER A 213 19.25 19.44 1.87
C SER A 213 19.43 18.43 3.00
N LEU A 214 18.42 18.26 3.85
CA LEU A 214 18.44 17.36 5.01
C LEU A 214 17.70 16.04 4.77
N LEU A 215 16.65 16.05 3.94
CA LEU A 215 15.74 14.90 3.77
C LEU A 215 16.04 14.04 2.54
N LYS A 216 16.93 14.47 1.65
CA LYS A 216 17.33 13.69 0.48
C LYS A 216 18.55 12.83 0.81
N ASN A 217 18.68 11.71 0.11
CA ASN A 217 19.91 10.93 0.11
C ASN A 217 21.06 11.80 -0.40
N GLU A 218 22.26 11.60 0.14
CA GLU A 218 23.44 12.43 -0.17
C GLU A 218 23.81 12.38 -1.66
N GLU A 219 23.62 11.22 -2.28
CA GLU A 219 23.81 11.00 -3.72
C GLU A 219 22.83 11.79 -4.60
N ASP A 220 21.63 12.09 -4.10
CA ASP A 220 20.56 12.82 -4.81
C ASP A 220 20.61 14.35 -4.58
N LEU A 221 21.60 14.82 -3.83
CA LEU A 221 21.77 16.24 -3.54
C LEU A 221 22.43 16.97 -4.71
N THR A 222 21.88 18.13 -5.06
CA THR A 222 22.57 19.05 -5.96
C THR A 222 23.73 19.75 -5.25
N GLU A 223 24.72 20.23 -5.99
CA GLU A 223 25.88 20.95 -5.45
C GLU A 223 25.50 22.11 -4.50
N PRO A 224 24.50 22.97 -4.81
CA PRO A 224 24.01 23.96 -3.87
C PRO A 224 23.43 23.37 -2.57
N GLN A 225 22.81 22.18 -2.65
CA GLN A 225 22.26 21.49 -1.49
C GLN A 225 23.35 20.86 -0.63
N LYS A 226 24.40 20.29 -1.23
CA LYS A 226 25.58 19.76 -0.53
C LYS A 226 26.31 20.85 0.27
N ILE A 227 26.61 21.98 -0.37
CA ILE A 227 27.22 23.14 0.31
C ILE A 227 26.38 23.59 1.51
N LYS A 228 25.06 23.57 1.34
CA LYS A 228 24.13 23.95 2.40
C LYS A 228 24.07 22.92 3.52
N LEU A 229 24.12 21.63 3.21
CA LEU A 229 24.19 20.54 4.19
C LEU A 229 25.46 20.66 5.05
N GLU A 230 26.61 20.91 4.42
CA GLU A 230 27.86 21.15 5.15
C GLU A 230 27.77 22.38 6.07
N ALA A 231 27.20 23.49 5.58
CA ALA A 231 26.97 24.67 6.41
C ALA A 231 26.01 24.41 7.59
N ILE A 232 25.06 23.46 7.46
CA ILE A 232 24.19 23.03 8.55
C ILE A 232 24.96 22.19 9.56
N LYS A 233 25.75 21.21 9.10
CA LYS A 233 26.58 20.35 9.95
C LYS A 233 27.59 21.16 10.79
N GLU A 234 28.09 22.27 10.24
CA GLU A 234 29.05 23.15 10.91
C GLU A 234 28.40 24.09 11.92
N LYS A 235 27.25 24.71 11.58
CA LYS A 235 26.66 25.82 12.36
C LYS A 235 25.59 25.42 13.35
N LEU A 236 25.06 24.20 13.25
CA LEU A 236 23.93 23.74 14.07
C LEU A 236 24.30 22.46 14.82
N VAL A 237 23.76 22.31 16.03
CA VAL A 237 23.94 21.12 16.90
C VAL A 237 23.19 19.89 16.35
N LEU A 238 22.78 19.90 15.07
CA LEU A 238 22.18 18.76 14.38
C LEU A 238 23.20 17.65 14.06
N ARG A 239 24.46 17.82 14.50
CA ARG A 239 25.59 16.90 14.28
C ARG A 239 25.32 15.44 14.70
N TYR A 240 24.37 15.20 15.59
CA TYR A 240 24.04 13.85 16.08
C TYR A 240 22.94 13.11 15.27
N LEU A 241 22.21 13.79 14.38
CA LEU A 241 21.10 13.16 13.63
C LEU A 241 21.44 12.80 12.19
N VAL A 242 22.59 13.25 11.67
CA VAL A 242 23.01 13.03 10.26
C VAL A 242 23.76 11.69 10.08
N TRP A 243 23.93 10.90 11.15
CA TRP A 243 24.78 9.70 11.18
C TRP A 243 24.04 8.36 11.06
N PHE A 244 22.77 8.33 10.62
CA PHE A 244 22.18 7.07 10.18
C PHE A 244 22.60 6.82 8.72
N ASP A 245 23.82 6.30 8.56
CA ASP A 245 24.30 5.74 7.29
C ASP A 245 23.31 4.68 6.81
N MET A 246 22.65 4.96 5.70
CA MET A 246 21.93 3.96 4.91
C MET A 246 22.95 3.13 4.13
N GLY A 247 23.53 2.14 4.81
CA GLY A 247 24.39 1.15 4.21
C GLY A 247 23.92 -0.27 4.55
N ALA A 248 22.93 -0.76 3.80
CA ALA A 248 22.67 -2.16 3.43
C ALA A 248 21.31 -2.24 2.71
#